data_AF-A0A135UG55-F1
#
_entry.id   AF-A0A135UG55-F1
#
_cell.length_a   1.000
_cell.length_b   1.000
_cell.length_c   1.000
_cell.angle_alpha   90.00
_cell.angle_beta   90.00
_cell.angle_gamma   90.00
#
_symmetry.space_group_name_H-M   'P 1'
#
loop_
_entity.id
_entity.type
_entity.pdbx_description
1 polymer ?
#
loop_
_entity_poly.entity_id
_entity_poly.type
_entity_poly.pdbx_seq_one_letter_code
_entity_poly.pdbx_strand_id
1 'polypeptide(L)'
;MLLSTPTIIARSTDYFRHSLWSDRRQFQQPPGFVAFGDSYSAGIGTGVDGVEDECRLGSHAYPVLIFADLAESQSPGTATFQFLSCTGSTTSNVLSGGDHSQVDKFNKSINADFAVLSIGGNDLGFFSVMNACIFRFYSFNSGSCETALQYVTDQIESSDFAQRLEMVIMEILDTVQWEKRPWFIITVTGYARFFSVETDECDNCTLGVWWQGPKLKRDVRQRMNDMVVAVNEKLRSSIDAVNSRFTTPKVLFVDYDAKFEGHRFCEPGVMEPAYNRTETWFFLVGGKDNNPDVTDPTPAPNATTVGIEYGASSKTLSPMSPLTDPETCLGPAERSGDWGLLALCYMARAKRDYPSLKFTAGDVMVQNSIGASVTR
;
A
#
# COMPACT_ATOMS: atom_id res chain seq x y z
N MET A 1 2.30 0.94 5.91
CA MET A 1 1.66 -0.37 6.03
C MET A 1 1.22 -0.77 4.64
N LEU A 2 1.80 -1.85 4.13
CA LEU A 2 1.61 -2.42 2.79
C LEU A 2 2.41 -1.60 1.74
N LEU A 3 3.72 -1.77 1.59
CA LEU A 3 4.52 -2.98 1.30
C LEU A 3 5.96 -2.77 1.79
N SER A 4 6.67 -3.85 2.14
CA SER A 4 8.12 -3.86 2.32
C SER A 4 8.69 -5.05 1.57
N THR A 5 8.83 -4.92 0.26
CA THR A 5 10.03 -5.28 -0.51
C THR A 5 9.75 -5.26 -2.02
N PRO A 6 10.77 -4.95 -2.82
CA PRO A 6 10.61 -4.41 -4.17
C PRO A 6 10.51 -5.52 -5.24
N THR A 7 11.05 -6.71 -4.97
CA THR A 7 11.62 -7.54 -6.04
C THR A 7 10.62 -8.38 -6.86
N ILE A 8 9.37 -8.52 -6.43
CA ILE A 8 8.47 -9.54 -7.03
C ILE A 8 7.47 -9.02 -8.03
N ILE A 9 6.95 -7.80 -7.87
CA ILE A 9 6.22 -7.17 -8.96
C ILE A 9 7.17 -6.99 -10.16
N ALA A 10 8.45 -6.68 -9.88
CA ALA A 10 9.52 -6.71 -10.87
C ALA A 10 9.78 -8.14 -11.43
N ARG A 11 9.83 -9.22 -10.64
CA ARG A 11 10.01 -10.58 -11.20
C ARG A 11 8.81 -11.15 -11.95
N SER A 12 7.59 -10.65 -11.73
CA SER A 12 6.46 -10.93 -12.62
C SER A 12 6.68 -10.37 -14.03
N THR A 13 7.65 -9.46 -14.23
CA THR A 13 8.06 -8.94 -15.54
C THR A 13 8.79 -9.93 -16.43
N ASP A 14 9.21 -11.11 -15.95
CA ASP A 14 9.72 -12.16 -16.84
C ASP A 14 8.63 -12.68 -17.80
N TYR A 15 7.35 -12.61 -17.38
CA TYR A 15 6.21 -12.82 -18.28
C TYR A 15 6.05 -11.68 -19.30
N PHE A 16 6.38 -10.45 -18.90
CA PHE A 16 6.35 -9.26 -19.75
C PHE A 16 7.46 -9.29 -20.81
N ARG A 17 8.65 -9.78 -20.49
CA ARG A 17 9.78 -9.94 -21.43
C ARG A 17 9.43 -10.85 -22.61
N HIS A 18 8.75 -11.97 -22.37
CA HIS A 18 8.49 -12.94 -23.45
C HIS A 18 7.25 -12.62 -24.30
N SER A 19 6.17 -12.08 -23.71
CA SER A 19 4.91 -11.89 -24.44
C SER A 19 4.84 -10.60 -25.25
N LEU A 20 5.48 -9.51 -24.81
CA LEU A 20 5.36 -8.20 -25.48
C LEU A 20 6.50 -7.89 -26.45
N TRP A 21 7.64 -8.59 -26.36
CA TRP A 21 8.86 -8.21 -27.07
C TRP A 21 9.20 -9.11 -28.27
N SER A 22 8.56 -10.29 -28.41
CA SER A 22 8.88 -11.19 -29.54
C SER A 22 8.39 -10.67 -30.90
N ASP A 23 7.40 -9.77 -30.92
CA ASP A 23 6.87 -9.13 -32.14
C ASP A 23 7.42 -7.70 -32.42
N ARG A 24 8.23 -7.14 -31.51
CA ARG A 24 8.63 -5.71 -31.54
C ARG A 24 9.90 -5.41 -32.34
N ARG A 25 9.89 -5.70 -33.65
CA ARG A 25 10.96 -5.24 -34.55
C ARG A 25 10.69 -3.92 -35.30
N GLN A 26 9.67 -3.13 -34.94
CA GLN A 26 9.28 -1.96 -35.76
C GLN A 26 8.83 -0.66 -35.06
N PHE A 27 9.10 -0.41 -33.77
CA PHE A 27 8.90 0.95 -33.22
C PHE A 27 10.21 1.56 -32.70
N GLN A 28 10.62 2.65 -33.36
CA GLN A 28 11.86 3.42 -33.15
C GLN A 28 11.83 4.38 -31.94
N GLN A 29 10.86 4.27 -31.03
CA GLN A 29 10.77 5.17 -29.88
C GLN A 29 11.19 4.45 -28.60
N PRO A 30 11.89 5.14 -27.67
CA PRO A 30 12.21 4.56 -26.39
C PRO A 30 10.96 4.19 -25.60
N PRO A 31 10.98 3.06 -24.88
CA PRO A 31 9.84 2.63 -24.10
C PRO A 31 9.63 3.55 -22.89
N GLY A 32 8.37 3.86 -22.60
CA GLY A 32 8.01 4.62 -21.41
C GLY A 32 6.69 4.17 -20.80
N PHE A 33 6.42 4.60 -19.57
CA PHE A 33 5.16 4.27 -18.90
C PHE A 33 4.78 5.30 -17.83
N VAL A 34 3.55 5.17 -17.35
CA VAL A 34 2.99 6.00 -16.27
C VAL A 34 2.44 5.12 -15.16
N ALA A 35 2.64 5.52 -13.91
CA ALA A 35 2.11 4.83 -12.75
C ALA A 35 1.03 5.65 -12.05
N PHE A 36 -0.20 5.15 -12.09
CA PHE A 36 -1.35 5.68 -11.37
C PHE A 36 -1.64 4.82 -10.14
N GLY A 37 -2.33 5.36 -9.15
CA GLY A 37 -2.89 4.56 -8.08
C GLY A 37 -2.79 5.13 -6.67
N ASP A 38 -3.00 4.23 -5.71
CA ASP A 38 -3.00 4.45 -4.29
C ASP A 38 -1.62 4.17 -3.64
N SER A 39 -1.62 3.95 -2.33
CA SER A 39 -0.43 3.68 -1.52
C SER A 39 0.36 2.45 -1.95
N TYR A 40 -0.27 1.43 -2.54
CA TYR A 40 0.42 0.22 -3.00
C TYR A 40 1.24 0.50 -4.26
N SER A 41 0.81 1.45 -5.10
CA SER A 41 1.59 1.93 -6.25
C SER A 41 2.59 3.01 -5.84
N ALA A 42 2.21 3.93 -4.95
CA ALA A 42 3.13 4.93 -4.40
C ALA A 42 4.29 4.30 -3.63
N GLY A 43 4.08 3.13 -3.02
CA GLY A 43 5.11 2.40 -2.29
C GLY A 43 5.44 3.03 -0.94
N ILE A 44 4.41 3.51 -0.22
CA ILE A 44 4.60 4.08 1.11
C ILE A 44 5.39 3.13 2.02
N GLY A 45 6.45 3.64 2.64
CA GLY A 45 7.30 2.87 3.54
C GLY A 45 8.46 2.13 2.89
N THR A 46 8.65 2.23 1.57
CA THR A 46 9.78 1.60 0.84
C THR A 46 11.01 2.50 0.71
N GLY A 47 11.24 3.36 1.71
CA GLY A 47 12.30 4.38 1.70
C GLY A 47 11.95 5.62 0.87
N VAL A 48 12.65 6.73 1.12
CA VAL A 48 12.51 7.99 0.36
C VAL A 48 13.87 8.61 0.10
N ASP A 49 14.04 9.22 -1.07
CA ASP A 49 15.26 9.95 -1.42
C ASP A 49 15.09 11.42 -1.05
N GLY A 50 15.43 11.76 0.19
CA GLY A 50 15.37 13.13 0.71
C GLY A 50 14.13 13.37 1.57
N VAL A 51 13.33 14.39 1.24
CA VAL A 51 12.12 14.74 2.00
C VAL A 51 10.95 13.97 1.42
N GLU A 52 10.25 13.24 2.27
CA GLU A 52 9.01 12.55 1.91
C GLU A 52 7.98 13.55 1.38
N ASP A 53 7.45 13.28 0.19
CA ASP A 53 6.42 14.12 -0.44
C ASP A 53 5.01 13.77 0.06
N GLU A 54 4.03 14.61 -0.24
CA GLU A 54 2.64 14.44 0.21
C GLU A 54 1.99 13.13 -0.28
N CYS A 55 2.40 12.62 -1.44
CA CYS A 55 1.93 11.36 -2.00
C CYS A 55 2.68 10.13 -1.47
N ARG A 56 3.78 10.35 -0.72
CA ARG A 56 4.67 9.35 -0.13
C ARG A 56 5.22 8.38 -1.15
N LEU A 57 5.83 8.92 -2.20
CA LEU A 57 6.46 8.17 -3.26
C LEU A 57 7.73 7.50 -2.74
N GLY A 58 7.70 6.18 -2.68
CA GLY A 58 8.81 5.37 -2.20
C GLY A 58 9.91 5.23 -3.24
N SER A 59 11.18 5.32 -2.82
CA SER A 59 12.33 5.12 -3.72
C SER A 59 12.49 3.67 -4.17
N HIS A 60 11.88 2.71 -3.47
CA HIS A 60 11.83 1.30 -3.87
C HIS A 60 10.39 0.81 -4.17
N ALA A 61 9.50 1.74 -4.54
CA ALA A 61 8.16 1.39 -5.00
C ALA A 61 8.22 0.57 -6.29
N TYR A 62 7.28 -0.35 -6.51
CA TYR A 62 7.34 -1.23 -7.68
C TYR A 62 7.41 -0.49 -9.03
N PRO A 63 6.74 0.67 -9.24
CA PRO A 63 6.91 1.41 -10.48
C PRO A 63 8.35 1.91 -10.68
N VAL A 64 9.03 2.33 -9.61
CA VAL A 64 10.42 2.79 -9.68
C VAL A 64 11.35 1.67 -10.13
N LEU A 65 11.11 0.44 -9.67
CA LEU A 65 11.90 -0.73 -10.06
C LEU A 65 11.65 -1.15 -11.51
N ILE A 66 10.39 -1.12 -11.94
CA ILE A 66 10.06 -1.36 -13.35
C ILE A 66 10.79 -0.34 -14.22
N PHE A 67 10.87 0.93 -13.78
CA PHE A 67 11.62 1.94 -14.48
C PHE A 67 13.13 1.69 -14.48
N ALA A 68 13.71 1.29 -13.34
CA ALA A 68 15.13 0.93 -13.25
C ALA A 68 15.48 -0.23 -14.21
N ASP A 69 14.72 -1.32 -14.16
CA ASP A 69 14.89 -2.48 -15.05
C ASP A 69 14.73 -2.09 -16.53
N LEU A 70 13.76 -1.22 -16.84
CA LEU A 70 13.55 -0.73 -18.19
C LEU A 70 14.73 0.14 -18.65
N ALA A 71 15.18 1.07 -17.83
CA ALA A 71 16.28 1.98 -18.14
C ALA A 71 17.60 1.23 -18.35
N GLU A 72 17.86 0.18 -17.57
CA GLU A 72 19.04 -0.68 -17.74
C GLU A 72 19.02 -1.46 -19.06
N SER A 73 17.83 -1.83 -19.55
CA SER A 73 17.67 -2.55 -20.82
C SER A 73 17.81 -1.67 -22.07
N GLN A 74 17.90 -0.34 -21.91
CA GLN A 74 17.87 0.65 -22.99
C GLN A 74 19.14 1.52 -23.01
N SER A 75 19.29 2.30 -24.07
CA SER A 75 20.31 3.36 -24.09
C SER A 75 20.05 4.37 -22.94
N PRO A 76 21.08 4.85 -22.22
CA PRO A 76 20.90 5.80 -21.13
C PRO A 76 20.09 7.04 -21.54
N GLY A 77 19.14 7.42 -20.69
CA GLY A 77 18.31 8.62 -20.88
C GLY A 77 17.21 8.50 -21.92
N THR A 78 16.94 7.29 -22.43
CA THR A 78 15.89 7.08 -23.43
C THR A 78 14.55 6.67 -22.82
N ALA A 79 14.54 5.82 -21.79
CA ALA A 79 13.31 5.43 -21.12
C ALA A 79 12.65 6.61 -20.39
N THR A 80 11.32 6.69 -20.45
CA THR A 80 10.56 7.75 -19.76
C THR A 80 9.57 7.17 -18.75
N PHE A 81 9.44 7.84 -17.61
CA PHE A 81 8.54 7.41 -16.54
C PHE A 81 7.90 8.62 -15.88
N GLN A 82 6.58 8.52 -15.63
CA GLN A 82 5.86 9.48 -14.80
C GLN A 82 5.21 8.77 -13.61
N PHE A 83 5.54 9.22 -12.42
CA PHE A 83 4.99 8.69 -11.18
C PHE A 83 3.86 9.59 -10.67
N LEU A 84 2.62 9.13 -10.77
CA LEU A 84 1.41 9.90 -10.40
C LEU A 84 0.60 9.25 -9.27
N SER A 85 1.08 8.11 -8.77
CA SER A 85 0.44 7.41 -7.66
C SER A 85 0.48 8.25 -6.39
N CYS A 86 -0.51 8.10 -5.52
CA CYS A 86 -0.58 8.92 -4.32
C CYS A 86 -1.29 8.18 -3.19
N THR A 87 -0.62 8.07 -2.04
CA THR A 87 -1.19 7.47 -0.83
C THR A 87 -2.55 8.10 -0.50
N GLY A 88 -3.53 7.28 -0.16
CA GLY A 88 -4.90 7.72 0.15
C GLY A 88 -5.79 7.94 -1.07
N SER A 89 -5.27 7.84 -2.30
CA SER A 89 -6.10 7.98 -3.50
C SER A 89 -7.21 6.95 -3.58
N THR A 90 -8.40 7.42 -3.91
CA THR A 90 -9.56 6.62 -4.34
C THR A 90 -9.68 6.65 -5.86
N THR A 91 -10.59 5.85 -6.44
CA THR A 91 -10.90 5.92 -7.87
C THR A 91 -11.24 7.34 -8.34
N SER A 92 -11.92 8.14 -7.51
CA SER A 92 -12.26 9.54 -7.82
C SER A 92 -11.03 10.45 -7.97
N ASN A 93 -9.92 10.14 -7.29
CA ASN A 93 -8.68 10.90 -7.40
C ASN A 93 -7.88 10.56 -8.65
N VAL A 94 -8.20 9.45 -9.34
CA VAL A 94 -7.59 9.16 -10.64
C VAL A 94 -8.34 9.90 -11.75
N LEU A 95 -9.66 10.02 -11.66
CA LEU A 95 -10.54 10.64 -12.66
C LEU A 95 -10.30 12.14 -12.84
N SER A 96 -10.53 12.62 -14.07
CA SER A 96 -10.49 14.04 -14.44
C SER A 96 -11.42 14.89 -13.57
N GLY A 97 -10.96 16.08 -13.18
CA GLY A 97 -11.74 17.04 -12.40
C GLY A 97 -11.83 16.76 -10.90
N GLY A 98 -11.22 15.68 -10.40
CA GLY A 98 -11.07 15.43 -8.96
C GLY A 98 -10.03 16.35 -8.31
N ASP A 99 -10.17 16.64 -7.01
CA ASP A 99 -9.29 17.55 -6.25
C ASP A 99 -7.79 17.18 -6.32
N HIS A 100 -7.50 15.91 -6.57
CA HIS A 100 -6.15 15.36 -6.75
C HIS A 100 -6.01 14.51 -8.02
N SER A 101 -6.78 14.84 -9.06
CA SER A 101 -6.84 14.14 -10.35
C SER A 101 -5.45 13.76 -10.88
N GLN A 102 -5.20 12.46 -11.00
CA GLN A 102 -3.95 11.94 -11.52
C GLN A 102 -3.91 12.05 -13.05
N VAL A 103 -5.01 11.79 -13.77
CA VAL A 103 -5.05 11.93 -15.23
C VAL A 103 -4.87 13.37 -15.70
N ASP A 104 -5.33 14.36 -14.93
CA ASP A 104 -5.10 15.78 -15.27
C ASP A 104 -3.63 16.19 -15.10
N LYS A 105 -2.92 15.54 -14.17
CA LYS A 105 -1.48 15.72 -13.96
C LYS A 105 -0.61 14.96 -14.98
N PHE A 106 -1.20 14.08 -15.79
CA PHE A 106 -0.46 13.30 -16.77
C PHE A 106 0.14 14.20 -17.86
N ASN A 107 1.46 14.14 -18.00
CA ASN A 107 2.17 14.86 -19.04
C ASN A 107 2.04 14.09 -20.36
N LYS A 108 1.08 14.55 -21.18
CA LYS A 108 0.78 13.96 -22.50
C LYS A 108 1.95 13.97 -23.49
N SER A 109 3.03 14.69 -23.19
CA SER A 109 4.26 14.69 -23.99
C SER A 109 5.11 13.43 -23.76
N ILE A 110 4.85 12.68 -22.69
CA ILE A 110 5.56 11.43 -22.38
C ILE A 110 5.07 10.33 -23.31
N ASN A 111 6.01 9.60 -23.92
CA ASN A 111 5.70 8.42 -24.70
C ASN A 111 5.45 7.21 -23.78
N ALA A 112 4.26 7.14 -23.21
CA ALA A 112 3.81 5.97 -22.44
C ALA A 112 3.28 4.86 -23.39
N ASP A 113 3.91 3.69 -23.32
CA ASP A 113 3.52 2.45 -24.01
C ASP A 113 2.64 1.55 -23.15
N PHE A 114 2.65 1.74 -21.83
CA PHE A 114 1.75 1.08 -20.90
C PHE A 114 1.51 1.96 -19.67
N ALA A 115 0.52 1.58 -18.87
CA ALA A 115 0.32 2.12 -17.52
C ALA A 115 0.31 0.99 -16.50
N VAL A 116 0.70 1.31 -15.26
CA VAL A 116 0.46 0.48 -14.09
C VAL A 116 -0.53 1.19 -13.17
N LEU A 117 -1.42 0.42 -12.54
CA LEU A 117 -2.50 0.91 -11.68
C LEU A 117 -2.70 -0.01 -10.47
N SER A 118 -2.64 0.56 -9.27
CA SER A 118 -3.20 -0.04 -8.05
C SER A 118 -4.24 0.91 -7.48
N ILE A 119 -5.51 0.52 -7.41
CA ILE A 119 -6.56 1.41 -6.87
C ILE A 119 -7.73 0.60 -6.33
N GLY A 120 -8.41 1.14 -5.33
CA GLY A 120 -9.70 0.65 -4.87
C GLY A 120 -9.76 0.24 -3.40
N GLY A 121 -8.64 -0.10 -2.78
CA GLY A 121 -8.61 -0.45 -1.35
C GLY A 121 -9.14 0.67 -0.45
N ASN A 122 -8.88 1.93 -0.82
CA ASN A 122 -9.42 3.11 -0.11
C ASN A 122 -10.92 3.28 -0.34
N ASP A 123 -11.41 3.10 -1.58
CA ASP A 123 -12.85 3.15 -1.92
C ASP A 123 -13.66 2.11 -1.15
N LEU A 124 -13.09 0.91 -0.98
CA LEU A 124 -13.71 -0.20 -0.27
C LEU A 124 -13.59 -0.08 1.24
N GLY A 125 -12.76 0.84 1.76
CA GLY A 125 -12.63 1.09 3.20
C GLY A 125 -11.72 0.11 3.94
N PHE A 126 -10.68 -0.43 3.31
CA PHE A 126 -9.77 -1.42 3.92
C PHE A 126 -9.15 -0.94 5.23
N PHE A 127 -8.83 0.35 5.36
CA PHE A 127 -8.32 0.91 6.62
C PHE A 127 -9.27 0.67 7.80
N SER A 128 -10.59 0.74 7.58
CA SER A 128 -11.58 0.51 8.63
C SER A 128 -11.50 -0.91 9.19
N VAL A 129 -11.29 -1.91 8.33
CA VAL A 129 -11.10 -3.32 8.71
C VAL A 129 -9.79 -3.49 9.47
N MET A 130 -8.69 -2.94 8.96
CA MET A 130 -7.40 -3.02 9.66
C MET A 130 -7.47 -2.37 11.05
N ASN A 131 -8.14 -1.23 11.17
CA ASN A 131 -8.34 -0.54 12.43
C ASN A 131 -9.25 -1.33 13.38
N ALA A 132 -10.39 -1.84 12.92
CA ALA A 132 -11.36 -2.53 13.78
C ALA A 132 -10.90 -3.94 14.21
N CYS A 133 -10.27 -4.68 13.28
CA CYS A 133 -9.95 -6.09 13.46
C CYS A 133 -8.53 -6.34 13.99
N ILE A 134 -7.55 -5.51 13.63
CA ILE A 134 -6.12 -5.82 13.85
C ILE A 134 -5.46 -4.80 14.78
N PHE A 135 -5.36 -3.54 14.36
CA PHE A 135 -4.50 -2.56 15.04
C PHE A 135 -5.16 -1.83 16.19
N ARG A 136 -6.47 -1.56 16.08
CA ARG A 136 -7.23 -0.70 16.99
C ARG A 136 -6.54 0.62 17.27
N PHE A 137 -6.14 1.37 16.25
CA PHE A 137 -5.48 2.67 16.43
C PHE A 137 -6.29 3.60 17.34
N TYR A 138 -7.63 3.59 17.23
CA TYR A 138 -8.52 4.37 18.10
C TYR A 138 -9.04 3.59 19.33
N SER A 139 -8.35 2.52 19.74
CA SER A 139 -8.67 1.70 20.91
C SER A 139 -10.15 1.25 20.91
N PHE A 140 -10.91 1.55 21.96
CA PHE A 140 -12.33 1.22 22.12
C PHE A 140 -13.23 1.83 21.03
N ASN A 141 -12.81 2.94 20.43
CA ASN A 141 -13.57 3.67 19.41
C ASN A 141 -13.29 3.19 17.98
N SER A 142 -12.51 2.11 17.80
CA SER A 142 -12.17 1.57 16.47
C SER A 142 -13.33 0.83 15.77
N GLY A 143 -14.51 0.75 16.40
CA GLY A 143 -15.65 -0.03 15.91
C GLY A 143 -15.51 -1.53 16.16
N SER A 144 -16.43 -2.31 15.57
CA SER A 144 -16.42 -3.77 15.63
C SER A 144 -15.87 -4.35 14.33
N CYS A 145 -15.13 -5.46 14.43
CA CYS A 145 -14.57 -6.14 13.26
C CYS A 145 -15.68 -6.64 12.32
N GLU A 146 -16.77 -7.19 12.86
CA GLU A 146 -17.91 -7.66 12.06
C GLU A 146 -18.55 -6.55 11.24
N THR A 147 -18.77 -5.37 11.85
CA THR A 147 -19.35 -4.22 11.15
C THR A 147 -18.42 -3.73 10.05
N ALA A 148 -17.12 -3.69 10.29
CA ALA A 148 -16.15 -3.28 9.28
C ALA A 148 -16.09 -4.28 8.11
N LEU A 149 -16.04 -5.59 8.39
CA LEU A 149 -16.05 -6.63 7.36
C LEU A 149 -17.35 -6.62 6.54
N GLN A 150 -18.50 -6.44 7.19
CA GLN A 150 -19.78 -6.32 6.50
C GLN A 150 -19.82 -5.09 5.60
N TYR A 151 -19.34 -3.93 6.08
CA TYR A 151 -19.26 -2.72 5.27
C TYR A 151 -18.45 -2.94 3.99
N VAL A 152 -17.27 -3.54 4.09
CA VAL A 152 -16.46 -3.85 2.90
C VAL A 152 -17.17 -4.83 1.98
N THR A 153 -17.83 -5.86 2.54
CA THR A 153 -18.62 -6.82 1.76
C THR A 153 -19.71 -6.12 0.97
N ASP A 154 -20.47 -5.22 1.60
CA ASP A 154 -21.52 -4.44 0.93
C ASP A 154 -20.95 -3.56 -0.20
N GLN A 155 -19.75 -2.97 -0.01
CA GLN A 155 -19.09 -2.19 -1.06
C GLN A 155 -18.61 -3.06 -2.23
N ILE A 156 -18.11 -4.28 -1.96
CA ILE A 156 -17.69 -5.24 -3.00
C ILE A 156 -18.90 -5.74 -3.79
N GLU A 157 -20.01 -6.03 -3.13
CA GLU A 157 -21.24 -6.50 -3.76
C GLU A 157 -21.90 -5.40 -4.60
N SER A 158 -21.77 -4.13 -4.18
CA SER A 158 -22.25 -2.98 -4.94
C SER A 158 -21.65 -2.91 -6.36
N SER A 159 -22.45 -2.43 -7.31
CA SER A 159 -21.98 -2.12 -8.66
C SER A 159 -21.14 -0.84 -8.72
N ASP A 160 -21.22 0.03 -7.72
CA ASP A 160 -20.60 1.35 -7.76
C ASP A 160 -19.08 1.27 -7.87
N PHE A 161 -18.46 0.34 -7.15
CA PHE A 161 -17.01 0.14 -7.23
C PHE A 161 -16.58 -0.33 -8.62
N ALA A 162 -17.27 -1.33 -9.20
CA ALA A 162 -17.00 -1.79 -10.56
C ALA A 162 -17.14 -0.65 -11.58
N GLN A 163 -18.25 0.08 -11.54
CA GLN A 163 -18.50 1.20 -12.45
C GLN A 163 -17.42 2.28 -12.33
N ARG A 164 -16.99 2.62 -11.11
CA ARG A 164 -15.91 3.59 -10.89
C ARG A 164 -14.57 3.10 -11.42
N LEU A 165 -14.22 1.84 -11.21
CA LEU A 165 -13.00 1.26 -11.76
C LEU A 165 -13.02 1.24 -13.30
N GLU A 166 -14.15 0.86 -13.89
CA GLU A 166 -14.34 0.92 -15.35
C GLU A 166 -14.14 2.34 -15.89
N MET A 167 -14.72 3.36 -15.22
CA MET A 167 -14.51 4.76 -15.58
C MET A 167 -13.04 5.16 -15.50
N VAL A 168 -12.33 4.78 -14.44
CA VAL A 168 -10.89 5.06 -14.29
C VAL A 168 -10.09 4.46 -15.44
N ILE A 169 -10.34 3.20 -15.77
CA ILE A 169 -9.63 2.50 -16.84
C ILE A 169 -9.90 3.17 -18.18
N MET A 170 -11.16 3.48 -18.50
CA MET A 170 -11.53 4.14 -19.75
C MET A 170 -10.93 5.55 -19.84
N GLU A 171 -10.96 6.32 -18.75
CA GLU A 171 -10.38 7.66 -18.67
C GLU A 171 -8.86 7.64 -18.92
N ILE A 172 -8.14 6.66 -18.37
CA ILE A 172 -6.70 6.48 -18.64
C ILE A 172 -6.49 6.18 -20.12
N LEU A 173 -7.26 5.25 -20.70
CA LEU A 173 -7.16 4.90 -22.13
C LEU A 173 -7.41 6.13 -23.02
N ASP A 174 -8.44 6.91 -22.73
CA ASP A 174 -8.79 8.12 -23.47
C ASP A 174 -7.73 9.21 -23.32
N THR A 175 -7.20 9.40 -22.10
CA THR A 175 -6.12 10.33 -21.79
C THR A 175 -4.86 10.07 -22.62
N VAL A 176 -4.50 8.79 -22.83
CA VAL A 176 -3.34 8.41 -23.66
C VAL A 176 -3.67 8.30 -25.16
N GLN A 177 -4.90 8.61 -25.57
CA GLN A 177 -5.39 8.47 -26.95
C GLN A 177 -5.13 7.05 -27.49
N TRP A 178 -5.61 6.03 -26.76
CA TRP A 178 -5.36 4.61 -27.04
C TRP A 178 -5.67 4.18 -28.48
N GLU A 179 -6.60 4.85 -29.18
CA GLU A 179 -6.92 4.60 -30.59
C GLU A 179 -5.71 4.83 -31.52
N LYS A 180 -4.83 5.78 -31.18
CA LYS A 180 -3.56 6.05 -31.87
C LYS A 180 -2.42 5.17 -31.36
N ARG A 181 -2.63 4.46 -30.25
CA ARG A 181 -1.66 3.58 -29.58
C ARG A 181 -2.29 2.21 -29.33
N PRO A 182 -2.64 1.43 -30.37
CA PRO A 182 -3.36 0.16 -30.21
C PRO A 182 -2.61 -0.88 -29.38
N TRP A 183 -1.29 -0.73 -29.20
CA TRP A 183 -0.45 -1.57 -28.34
C TRP A 183 -0.48 -1.19 -26.85
N PHE A 184 -1.07 -0.04 -26.50
CA PHE A 184 -1.11 0.43 -25.12
C PHE A 184 -1.94 -0.51 -24.25
N ILE A 185 -1.37 -0.90 -23.11
CA ILE A 185 -2.01 -1.75 -22.11
C ILE A 185 -1.96 -1.10 -20.73
N ILE A 186 -2.98 -1.33 -19.93
CA ILE A 186 -3.01 -0.99 -18.50
C ILE A 186 -2.79 -2.27 -17.72
N THR A 187 -1.89 -2.25 -16.76
CA THR A 187 -1.68 -3.36 -15.83
C THR A 187 -2.28 -2.95 -14.49
N VAL A 188 -3.33 -3.66 -14.06
CA VAL A 188 -3.97 -3.44 -12.76
C VAL A 188 -3.49 -4.50 -11.79
N THR A 189 -2.88 -4.10 -10.68
CA THR A 189 -2.44 -5.03 -9.64
C THR A 189 -3.57 -5.41 -8.70
N GLY A 190 -3.64 -6.69 -8.32
CA GLY A 190 -4.45 -7.12 -7.17
C GLY A 190 -3.79 -6.78 -5.83
N TYR A 191 -4.31 -7.37 -4.77
CA TYR A 191 -3.77 -7.29 -3.41
C TYR A 191 -3.35 -8.68 -2.90
N ALA A 192 -2.41 -8.75 -1.96
CA ALA A 192 -2.02 -10.01 -1.32
C ALA A 192 -2.74 -10.21 0.02
N ARG A 193 -3.07 -11.46 0.32
CA ARG A 193 -3.60 -11.90 1.63
C ARG A 193 -2.59 -11.58 2.72
N PHE A 194 -3.07 -11.05 3.85
CA PHE A 194 -2.21 -10.52 4.91
C PHE A 194 -1.63 -11.61 5.81
N PHE A 195 -2.34 -12.72 5.98
CA PHE A 195 -2.03 -13.72 7.00
C PHE A 195 -1.87 -15.11 6.38
N SER A 196 -0.96 -15.91 6.90
CA SER A 196 -1.07 -17.36 6.77
C SER A 196 -2.20 -17.86 7.68
N VAL A 197 -2.87 -18.93 7.27
CA VAL A 197 -4.01 -19.59 7.97
C VAL A 197 -3.75 -21.07 8.18
N GLU A 198 -2.50 -21.52 7.99
CA GLU A 198 -2.13 -22.93 8.05
C GLU A 198 -2.19 -23.50 9.48
N THR A 199 -1.73 -22.71 10.46
CA THR A 199 -1.65 -23.12 11.87
C THR A 199 -2.48 -22.20 12.76
N ASP A 200 -2.70 -22.63 14.00
CA ASP A 200 -3.32 -21.87 15.10
C ASP A 200 -2.28 -21.26 16.07
N GLU A 201 -0.97 -21.42 15.79
CA GLU A 201 0.13 -20.93 16.63
C GLU A 201 0.02 -19.42 16.92
N CYS A 202 -0.46 -18.66 15.94
CA CYS A 202 -0.64 -17.22 16.02
C CYS A 202 -1.92 -16.78 16.74
N ASP A 203 -2.80 -17.69 17.18
CA ASP A 203 -4.12 -17.35 17.71
C ASP A 203 -4.08 -16.49 18.97
N ASN A 204 -2.97 -16.54 19.72
CA ASN A 204 -2.76 -15.71 20.91
C ASN A 204 -1.89 -14.47 20.65
N CYS A 205 -1.35 -14.31 19.45
CA CYS A 205 -0.61 -13.13 19.02
C CYS A 205 -1.52 -11.92 18.82
N THR A 206 -0.93 -10.72 18.79
CA THR A 206 -1.63 -9.48 18.48
C THR A 206 -0.71 -8.52 17.74
N LEU A 207 -1.24 -7.85 16.72
CA LEU A 207 -0.61 -6.68 16.11
C LEU A 207 -1.21 -5.36 16.64
N GLY A 208 -2.10 -5.44 17.64
CA GLY A 208 -2.77 -4.27 18.21
C GLY A 208 -1.78 -3.32 18.88
N VAL A 209 -1.96 -2.02 18.63
CA VAL A 209 -1.05 -1.01 19.19
C VAL A 209 -1.20 -0.86 20.70
N TRP A 210 -2.37 -1.18 21.24
CA TRP A 210 -2.69 -1.13 22.67
C TRP A 210 -2.60 -2.49 23.34
N TRP A 211 -2.16 -2.49 24.60
CA TRP A 211 -2.14 -3.66 25.47
C TRP A 211 -3.50 -4.37 25.44
N GLN A 212 -3.48 -5.69 25.30
CA GLN A 212 -4.68 -6.52 25.06
C GLN A 212 -5.44 -6.19 23.76
N GLY A 213 -4.72 -5.82 22.71
CA GLY A 213 -5.27 -5.71 21.36
C GLY A 213 -5.92 -7.02 20.84
N PRO A 214 -6.63 -6.96 19.71
CA PRO A 214 -7.29 -8.11 19.11
C PRO A 214 -6.33 -9.27 18.90
N LYS A 215 -6.85 -10.47 19.11
CA LYS A 215 -6.11 -11.70 18.88
C LYS A 215 -6.16 -12.09 17.40
N LEU A 216 -5.04 -12.54 16.86
CA LEU A 216 -4.92 -12.99 15.47
C LEU A 216 -5.43 -14.43 15.30
N LYS A 217 -6.63 -14.68 15.81
CA LYS A 217 -7.27 -15.99 15.69
C LYS A 217 -7.41 -16.39 14.24
N ARG A 218 -7.28 -17.68 13.97
CA ARG A 218 -7.35 -18.24 12.62
C ARG A 218 -8.62 -17.83 11.86
N ASP A 219 -9.76 -17.74 12.53
CA ASP A 219 -11.02 -17.30 11.91
C ASP A 219 -11.01 -15.83 11.49
N VAL A 220 -10.35 -14.95 12.25
CA VAL A 220 -10.17 -13.54 11.89
C VAL A 220 -9.22 -13.42 10.71
N ARG A 221 -8.10 -14.14 10.75
CA ARG A 221 -7.12 -14.21 9.64
C ARG A 221 -7.77 -14.70 8.36
N GLN A 222 -8.57 -15.76 8.43
CA GLN A 222 -9.29 -16.32 7.29
C GLN A 222 -10.27 -15.31 6.70
N ARG A 223 -11.12 -14.68 7.51
CA ARG A 223 -12.09 -13.69 7.01
C ARG A 223 -11.45 -12.48 6.36
N MET A 224 -10.32 -12.01 6.90
CA MET A 224 -9.55 -10.94 6.26
C MET A 224 -8.94 -11.38 4.93
N ASN A 225 -8.46 -12.61 4.83
CA ASN A 225 -7.97 -13.16 3.57
C ASN A 225 -9.09 -13.34 2.55
N ASP A 226 -10.26 -13.83 2.97
CA ASP A 226 -11.44 -14.01 2.11
C ASP A 226 -11.89 -12.66 1.52
N MET A 227 -11.86 -11.60 2.33
CA MET A 227 -12.10 -10.23 1.86
C MET A 227 -11.11 -9.82 0.76
N VAL A 228 -9.81 -10.08 0.92
CA VAL A 228 -8.80 -9.78 -0.11
C VAL A 228 -9.07 -10.56 -1.40
N VAL A 229 -9.42 -11.84 -1.29
CA VAL A 229 -9.80 -12.67 -2.44
C VAL A 229 -11.02 -12.09 -3.16
N ALA A 230 -12.06 -11.71 -2.42
CA ALA A 230 -13.27 -11.11 -2.98
C ALA A 230 -12.99 -9.79 -3.71
N VAL A 231 -12.08 -8.95 -3.18
CA VAL A 231 -11.64 -7.73 -3.88
C VAL A 231 -10.90 -8.05 -5.17
N ASN A 232 -9.97 -9.00 -5.15
CA ASN A 232 -9.25 -9.41 -6.35
C ASN A 232 -10.18 -9.98 -7.43
N GLU A 233 -11.19 -10.75 -7.03
CA GLU A 233 -12.23 -11.24 -7.93
C GLU A 233 -13.05 -10.09 -8.53
N LYS A 234 -13.45 -9.11 -7.72
CA LYS A 234 -14.17 -7.92 -8.20
C LYS A 234 -13.35 -7.07 -9.15
N LEU A 235 -12.06 -6.88 -8.87
CA LEU A 235 -11.12 -6.21 -9.78
C LEU A 235 -11.05 -6.96 -11.12
N ARG A 236 -10.83 -8.28 -11.07
CA ARG A 236 -10.75 -9.13 -12.27
C ARG A 236 -12.02 -9.08 -13.10
N SER A 237 -13.20 -9.24 -12.48
CA SER A 237 -14.47 -9.21 -13.19
C SER A 237 -14.76 -7.86 -13.84
N SER A 238 -14.38 -6.75 -13.18
CA SER A 238 -14.54 -5.40 -13.72
C SER A 238 -13.60 -5.16 -14.90
N ILE A 239 -12.37 -5.67 -14.82
CA ILE A 239 -11.40 -5.66 -15.92
C ILE A 239 -11.90 -6.46 -17.12
N ASP A 240 -12.47 -7.64 -16.88
CA ASP A 240 -13.06 -8.47 -17.93
C ASP A 240 -14.24 -7.75 -18.61
N ALA A 241 -15.07 -7.03 -17.83
CA ALA A 241 -16.15 -6.20 -18.36
C ALA A 241 -15.63 -5.07 -19.27
N VAL A 242 -14.53 -4.39 -18.90
CA VAL A 242 -13.89 -3.41 -19.79
C VAL A 242 -13.34 -4.10 -21.05
N ASN A 243 -12.57 -5.16 -20.89
CA ASN A 243 -11.91 -5.86 -22.00
C ASN A 243 -12.92 -6.41 -23.01
N SER A 244 -14.13 -6.78 -22.59
CA SER A 244 -15.21 -7.23 -23.49
C SER A 244 -15.64 -6.17 -24.53
N ARG A 245 -15.30 -4.89 -24.30
CA ARG A 245 -15.58 -3.77 -25.21
C ARG A 245 -14.54 -3.62 -26.32
N PHE A 246 -13.44 -4.35 -26.24
CA PHE A 246 -12.31 -4.27 -27.17
C PHE A 246 -12.10 -5.58 -27.90
N THR A 247 -11.63 -5.51 -29.15
CA THR A 247 -11.24 -6.69 -29.93
C THR A 247 -9.97 -7.36 -29.38
N THR A 248 -9.08 -6.55 -28.81
CA THR A 248 -7.86 -7.00 -28.12
C THR A 248 -7.91 -6.46 -26.69
N PRO A 249 -7.66 -7.30 -25.66
CA PRO A 249 -7.63 -6.86 -24.27
C PRO A 249 -6.71 -5.64 -24.08
N LYS A 250 -7.23 -4.63 -23.39
CA LYS A 250 -6.51 -3.39 -23.06
C LYS A 250 -5.99 -3.37 -21.63
N VAL A 251 -6.45 -4.30 -20.81
CA VAL A 251 -6.14 -4.32 -19.40
C VAL A 251 -5.74 -5.72 -18.98
N LEU A 252 -4.65 -5.82 -18.23
CA LEU A 252 -4.16 -7.06 -17.64
C LEU A 252 -4.31 -6.98 -16.12
N PHE A 253 -4.87 -8.01 -15.51
CA PHE A 253 -4.86 -8.16 -14.06
C PHE A 253 -3.58 -8.89 -13.62
N VAL A 254 -2.86 -8.33 -12.67
CA VAL A 254 -1.65 -8.93 -12.07
C VAL A 254 -1.98 -9.43 -10.68
N ASP A 255 -2.10 -10.74 -10.56
CA ASP A 255 -2.26 -11.45 -9.30
C ASP A 255 -0.90 -11.87 -8.74
N TYR A 256 -0.43 -11.15 -7.73
CA TYR A 256 0.84 -11.45 -7.07
C TYR A 256 0.65 -12.15 -5.71
N ASP A 257 -0.58 -12.44 -5.29
CA ASP A 257 -0.87 -12.95 -3.95
C ASP A 257 -0.13 -14.26 -3.64
N ALA A 258 -0.07 -15.18 -4.60
CA ALA A 258 0.63 -16.45 -4.43
C ALA A 258 2.15 -16.27 -4.21
N LYS A 259 2.73 -15.13 -4.61
CA LYS A 259 4.14 -14.84 -4.34
C LYS A 259 4.41 -14.47 -2.90
N PHE A 260 3.38 -14.03 -2.16
CA PHE A 260 3.49 -13.68 -0.74
C PHE A 260 3.48 -14.91 0.18
N GLU A 261 3.34 -16.13 -0.35
CA GLU A 261 3.42 -17.36 0.44
C GLU A 261 4.79 -17.48 1.12
N GLY A 262 4.80 -17.72 2.44
CA GLY A 262 6.02 -17.68 3.25
C GLY A 262 6.45 -16.26 3.66
N HIS A 263 5.72 -15.22 3.24
CA HIS A 263 6.05 -13.81 3.51
C HIS A 263 4.91 -13.02 4.16
N ARG A 264 3.82 -13.69 4.55
CA ARG A 264 2.68 -13.08 5.25
C ARG A 264 2.97 -12.93 6.74
N PHE A 265 2.04 -12.32 7.48
CA PHE A 265 2.01 -12.43 8.93
C PHE A 265 1.54 -13.83 9.36
N CYS A 266 1.97 -14.28 10.54
CA CYS A 266 1.57 -15.57 11.12
C CYS A 266 1.93 -16.81 10.27
N GLU A 267 3.01 -16.73 9.49
CA GLU A 267 3.58 -17.90 8.80
C GLU A 267 3.95 -19.01 9.80
N PRO A 268 3.96 -20.30 9.40
CA PRO A 268 4.29 -21.40 10.30
C PRO A 268 5.61 -21.18 11.07
N GLY A 269 5.58 -21.36 12.39
CA GLY A 269 6.74 -21.12 13.26
C GLY A 269 7.04 -19.65 13.57
N VAL A 270 6.20 -18.70 13.15
CA VAL A 270 6.35 -17.26 13.43
C VAL A 270 5.37 -16.82 14.51
N MET A 271 5.90 -16.25 15.60
CA MET A 271 5.10 -15.61 16.66
C MET A 271 5.09 -14.10 16.50
N GLU A 272 3.92 -13.54 16.19
CA GLU A 272 3.75 -12.10 15.97
C GLU A 272 3.60 -11.29 17.27
N PRO A 273 4.06 -10.02 17.31
CA PRO A 273 4.75 -9.29 16.24
C PRO A 273 6.22 -9.68 16.12
N ALA A 274 6.63 -10.14 14.93
CA ALA A 274 7.99 -10.60 14.67
C ALA A 274 8.89 -9.46 14.13
N TYR A 275 9.21 -8.47 14.97
CA TYR A 275 9.96 -7.25 14.57
C TYR A 275 11.34 -7.49 13.93
N ASN A 276 11.98 -8.63 14.22
CA ASN A 276 13.29 -8.97 13.68
C ASN A 276 13.21 -9.88 12.43
N ARG A 277 11.99 -10.20 11.95
CA ARG A 277 11.78 -11.04 10.78
C ARG A 277 11.79 -10.19 9.51
N THR A 278 12.83 -10.35 8.70
CA THR A 278 12.99 -9.67 7.41
C THR A 278 12.21 -10.32 6.27
N GLU A 279 11.71 -11.54 6.48
CA GLU A 279 10.93 -12.28 5.48
C GLU A 279 9.45 -11.87 5.43
N THR A 280 8.98 -10.96 6.30
CA THR A 280 7.62 -10.42 6.20
C THR A 280 7.59 -9.31 5.16
N TRP A 281 6.78 -9.42 4.11
CA TRP A 281 6.71 -8.38 3.07
C TRP A 281 5.60 -7.34 3.27
N PHE A 282 4.95 -7.43 4.42
CA PHE A 282 4.08 -6.39 4.92
C PHE A 282 4.80 -5.60 6.00
N PHE A 283 4.72 -4.29 5.88
CA PHE A 283 5.22 -3.38 6.89
C PHE A 283 4.53 -3.65 8.25
N LEU A 284 5.33 -3.76 9.31
CA LEU A 284 4.88 -3.98 10.68
C LEU A 284 4.88 -2.65 11.46
N VAL A 285 3.77 -2.29 12.12
CA VAL A 285 3.66 -1.04 12.88
C VAL A 285 4.73 -0.95 13.97
N GLY A 286 5.58 0.10 13.88
CA GLY A 286 6.72 0.31 14.78
C GLY A 286 7.94 -0.58 14.47
N GLY A 287 7.89 -1.35 13.38
CA GLY A 287 9.00 -2.16 12.89
C GLY A 287 9.84 -1.43 11.84
N LYS A 288 11.01 -2.00 11.54
CA LYS A 288 11.86 -1.54 10.44
C LYS A 288 11.20 -1.85 9.09
N ASP A 289 11.54 -1.08 8.08
CA ASP A 289 11.34 -1.51 6.70
C ASP A 289 12.29 -2.68 6.40
N ASN A 290 11.77 -3.71 5.72
CA ASN A 290 12.51 -4.93 5.42
C ASN A 290 13.27 -4.79 4.10
N ASN A 291 14.13 -3.79 3.96
CA ASN A 291 14.96 -3.66 2.75
C ASN A 291 16.24 -4.51 2.89
N PRO A 292 16.47 -5.53 2.05
CA PRO A 292 17.65 -6.38 2.14
C PRO A 292 18.98 -5.65 1.87
N ASP A 293 18.93 -4.51 1.16
CA ASP A 293 20.11 -3.72 0.77
C ASP A 293 20.30 -2.46 1.64
N VAL A 294 19.35 -2.13 2.53
CA VAL A 294 19.46 -1.00 3.46
C VAL A 294 19.64 -1.51 4.87
N THR A 295 20.86 -1.38 5.38
CA THR A 295 21.13 -1.46 6.82
C THR A 295 20.64 -0.16 7.47
N ASP A 296 19.35 -0.06 7.78
CA ASP A 296 18.85 1.06 8.57
C ASP A 296 19.45 0.98 10.00
N PRO A 297 20.29 1.96 10.43
CA PRO A 297 21.00 1.90 11.71
C PRO A 297 20.06 2.02 12.92
N THR A 298 18.78 2.32 12.73
CA THR A 298 17.83 2.51 13.81
C THR A 298 17.43 1.18 14.44
N PRO A 299 17.68 0.92 15.73
CA PRO A 299 17.38 -0.37 16.35
C PRO A 299 15.88 -0.70 16.25
N ALA A 300 15.54 -1.96 15.97
CA ALA A 300 14.21 -2.46 16.28
C ALA A 300 13.97 -2.25 17.80
N PRO A 301 12.73 -1.99 18.26
CA PRO A 301 12.46 -1.83 19.68
C PRO A 301 12.65 -3.18 20.40
N ASN A 302 13.89 -3.54 20.69
CA ASN A 302 14.22 -4.59 21.63
C ASN A 302 14.10 -4.02 23.04
N ALA A 303 13.39 -4.77 23.87
CA ALA A 303 13.13 -4.47 25.27
C ALA A 303 14.38 -3.95 26.02
N THR A 304 14.19 -2.79 26.67
CA THR A 304 14.91 -2.29 27.85
C THR A 304 16.35 -2.79 28.05
N THR A 305 17.31 -1.95 27.69
CA THR A 305 18.50 -1.75 28.54
C THR A 305 18.73 -0.27 28.73
N VAL A 306 18.61 0.16 29.99
CA VAL A 306 19.15 1.42 30.50
C VAL A 306 20.64 1.41 30.17
N GLY A 307 21.05 2.21 29.20
CA GLY A 307 22.42 2.30 28.73
C GLY A 307 22.63 3.63 28.05
N ILE A 308 23.30 4.53 28.75
CA ILE A 308 23.76 5.82 28.26
C ILE A 308 24.69 5.58 27.06
N GLU A 309 24.57 6.49 26.07
CA GLU A 309 25.61 6.94 25.12
C GLU A 309 25.60 6.49 23.63
N TYR A 310 25.67 7.54 22.80
CA TYR A 310 26.14 7.72 21.41
C TYR A 310 25.40 7.09 20.21
N GLY A 311 24.69 7.96 19.47
CA GLY A 311 25.13 8.24 18.09
C GLY A 311 24.30 7.76 16.89
N ALA A 312 22.97 7.85 16.89
CA ALA A 312 22.17 8.02 15.65
C ALA A 312 20.79 8.60 16.02
N SER A 313 20.48 9.82 15.56
CA SER A 313 19.24 10.52 15.92
C SER A 313 18.04 9.93 15.19
N SER A 314 17.40 8.93 15.80
CA SER A 314 15.98 8.62 15.57
C SER A 314 15.17 9.84 16.03
N LYS A 315 14.73 10.70 15.11
CA LYS A 315 13.93 11.89 15.45
C LYS A 315 12.51 11.48 15.81
N THR A 316 12.27 11.34 17.12
CA THR A 316 10.95 11.34 17.75
C THR A 316 10.14 12.55 17.29
N LEU A 317 8.86 12.38 16.89
CA LEU A 317 7.99 13.54 16.66
C LEU A 317 7.80 14.34 17.96
N SER A 318 7.87 15.67 17.85
CA SER A 318 7.57 16.55 18.98
C SER A 318 6.14 16.31 19.46
N PRO A 319 5.87 16.27 20.78
CA PRO A 319 4.51 16.28 21.32
C PRO A 319 3.67 17.49 20.87
N MET A 320 4.33 18.55 20.42
CA MET A 320 3.71 19.75 19.84
C MET A 320 3.53 19.66 18.32
N SER A 321 3.79 18.50 17.71
CA SER A 321 3.52 18.29 16.30
C SER A 321 2.01 18.38 16.03
N PRO A 322 1.56 19.17 15.04
CA PRO A 322 0.16 19.17 14.62
C PRO A 322 -0.36 17.78 14.22
N LEU A 323 0.55 16.87 13.81
CA LEU A 323 0.20 15.49 13.45
C LEU A 323 -0.23 14.63 14.65
N THR A 324 0.11 15.05 15.87
CA THR A 324 -0.18 14.33 17.11
C THR A 324 -1.06 15.11 18.07
N ASP A 325 -1.54 16.28 17.67
CA ASP A 325 -2.49 17.06 18.47
C ASP A 325 -3.91 16.48 18.29
N PRO A 326 -4.48 15.84 19.34
CA PRO A 326 -5.77 15.15 19.24
C PRO A 326 -6.95 16.09 18.93
N GLU A 327 -6.81 17.40 19.11
CA GLU A 327 -7.86 18.39 18.79
C GLU A 327 -7.85 18.81 17.32
N THR A 328 -6.68 18.81 16.67
CA THR A 328 -6.51 19.41 15.34
C THR A 328 -6.11 18.40 14.26
N CYS A 329 -5.63 17.21 14.63
CA CYS A 329 -5.08 16.25 13.67
C CYS A 329 -6.12 15.61 12.73
N LEU A 330 -7.40 15.54 13.12
CA LEU A 330 -8.38 14.70 12.42
C LEU A 330 -8.70 15.21 11.01
N GLY A 331 -9.10 16.48 10.90
CA GLY A 331 -9.52 17.06 9.63
C GLY A 331 -8.44 17.00 8.54
N PRO A 332 -7.18 17.40 8.83
CA PRO A 332 -6.07 17.22 7.90
C PRO A 332 -5.82 15.75 7.53
N ALA A 333 -5.83 14.83 8.51
CA ALA A 333 -5.61 13.41 8.25
C ALA A 333 -6.71 12.82 7.33
N GLU A 334 -7.98 13.10 7.61
CA GLU A 334 -9.11 12.65 6.78
C GLU A 334 -9.03 13.23 5.35
N ARG A 335 -8.72 14.52 5.20
CA ARG A 335 -8.57 15.16 3.88
C ARG A 335 -7.41 14.60 3.08
N SER A 336 -6.32 14.22 3.74
CA SER A 336 -5.15 13.65 3.04
C SER A 336 -5.43 12.25 2.48
N GLY A 337 -6.40 11.51 3.04
CA GLY A 337 -6.61 10.09 2.75
C GLY A 337 -5.47 9.19 3.25
N ASP A 338 -4.41 9.76 3.85
CA ASP A 338 -3.29 9.01 4.37
C ASP A 338 -3.68 8.29 5.66
N TRP A 339 -3.88 6.98 5.53
CA TRP A 339 -4.24 6.10 6.61
C TRP A 339 -3.19 6.09 7.74
N GLY A 340 -1.92 6.40 7.44
CA GLY A 340 -0.85 6.52 8.43
C GLY A 340 -1.07 7.74 9.32
N LEU A 341 -1.31 8.92 8.73
CA LEU A 341 -1.66 10.13 9.48
C LEU A 341 -2.95 9.94 10.29
N LEU A 342 -3.94 9.27 9.70
CA LEU A 342 -5.20 8.97 10.38
C LEU A 342 -5.00 8.03 11.58
N ALA A 343 -4.18 6.99 11.42
CA ALA A 343 -3.81 6.09 12.51
C ALA A 343 -3.09 6.83 13.65
N LEU A 344 -2.13 7.71 13.33
CA LEU A 344 -1.43 8.53 14.33
C LEU A 344 -2.39 9.45 15.08
N CYS A 345 -3.30 10.11 14.36
CA CYS A 345 -4.32 10.96 14.97
C CYS A 345 -5.27 10.16 15.87
N TYR A 346 -5.71 8.98 15.43
CA TYR A 346 -6.53 8.07 16.22
C TYR A 346 -5.81 7.61 17.50
N MET A 347 -4.51 7.35 17.42
CA MET A 347 -3.72 6.99 18.59
C MET A 347 -3.61 8.14 19.59
N ALA A 348 -3.36 9.36 19.12
CA ALA A 348 -3.33 10.56 19.96
C ALA A 348 -4.68 10.79 20.66
N ARG A 349 -5.78 10.68 19.90
CA ARG A 349 -7.14 10.84 20.43
C ARG A 349 -7.52 9.75 21.42
N ALA A 350 -7.20 8.48 21.12
CA ALA A 350 -7.38 7.37 22.06
C ALA A 350 -6.65 7.63 23.37
N LYS A 351 -5.41 8.13 23.33
CA LYS A 351 -4.63 8.42 24.53
C LYS A 351 -5.21 9.59 25.34
N ARG A 352 -5.74 10.62 24.68
CA ARG A 352 -6.49 11.71 25.34
C ARG A 352 -7.75 11.21 26.02
N ASP A 353 -8.56 10.44 25.29
CA ASP A 353 -9.87 9.96 25.77
C ASP A 353 -9.72 8.89 26.86
N TYR A 354 -8.66 8.08 26.78
CA TYR A 354 -8.35 6.99 27.72
C TYR A 354 -6.90 7.07 28.21
N PRO A 355 -6.57 7.96 29.17
CA PRO A 355 -5.20 8.18 29.63
C PRO A 355 -4.50 6.93 30.17
N SER A 356 -5.25 5.96 30.67
CA SER A 356 -4.75 4.68 31.20
C SER A 356 -4.30 3.68 30.14
N LEU A 357 -4.57 3.93 28.85
CA LEU A 357 -4.12 3.06 27.76
C LEU A 357 -2.60 2.91 27.78
N LYS A 358 -2.15 1.67 27.66
CA LYS A 358 -0.74 1.29 27.54
C LYS A 358 -0.52 0.72 26.16
N PHE A 359 0.61 1.05 25.53
CA PHE A 359 1.01 0.42 24.28
C PHE A 359 1.44 -1.05 24.52
N THR A 360 1.28 -1.91 23.50
CA THR A 360 1.61 -3.34 23.57
C THR A 360 3.11 -3.59 23.69
N ALA A 361 3.92 -2.88 22.90
CA ALA A 361 5.36 -2.80 23.11
C ALA A 361 5.62 -1.70 24.15
N GLY A 362 6.56 -1.93 25.08
CA GLY A 362 7.06 -0.85 25.92
C GLY A 362 7.59 0.27 25.01
N ASP A 363 6.98 1.45 25.13
CA ASP A 363 7.15 2.63 24.28
C ASP A 363 7.23 2.34 22.77
N VAL A 364 6.10 2.47 22.08
CA VAL A 364 6.06 2.51 20.60
C VAL A 364 6.89 3.70 20.14
N MET A 365 8.13 3.40 19.77
CA MET A 365 9.06 4.31 19.13
C MET A 365 8.59 4.55 17.71
N VAL A 366 8.85 5.75 17.25
CA VAL A 366 8.29 6.24 16.03
C VAL A 366 9.36 6.98 15.30
N GLN A 367 9.37 6.78 13.99
CA GLN A 367 10.33 7.38 13.10
C GLN A 367 9.61 7.85 11.86
N ASN A 368 10.18 8.82 11.17
CA ASN A 368 9.50 9.56 10.09
C ASN A 368 9.03 8.70 8.90
N SER A 369 9.26 7.39 8.90
CA SER A 369 8.76 6.43 7.92
C SER A 369 7.50 5.67 8.38
N ILE A 370 7.20 5.67 9.70
CA ILE A 370 5.89 5.63 10.40
C ILE A 370 6.12 6.17 11.82
N GLY A 371 5.65 7.39 12.12
CA GLY A 371 6.18 8.13 13.26
C GLY A 371 5.23 8.97 14.14
N ALA A 372 4.63 8.49 15.25
CA ALA A 372 4.43 9.21 16.57
C ALA A 372 4.98 8.49 17.87
N SER A 373 6.05 8.98 18.54
CA SER A 373 6.64 8.40 19.76
C SER A 373 6.53 9.45 20.81
N VAL A 374 5.92 9.09 21.92
CA VAL A 374 5.62 10.00 23.01
C VAL A 374 6.22 9.40 24.26
N THR A 375 7.31 9.99 24.73
CA THR A 375 7.75 9.83 26.12
C THR A 375 7.41 11.11 26.87
N ARG A 376 6.58 10.95 27.90
CA ARG A 376 6.12 11.91 28.92
C ARG A 376 6.11 13.40 28.59
#